data_AF-A0A7U9ND46-F1
#
_entry.id   AF-A0A7U9ND46-F1
#
_cell.length_a   1.000
_cell.length_b   1.000
_cell.length_c   1.000
_cell.angle_alpha   90.00
_cell.angle_beta   90.00
_cell.angle_gamma   90.00
#
_symmetry.space_group_name_H-M   'P 1'
#
loop_
_entity.id
_entity.type
_entity.pdbx_description
1 polymer ?
#
loop_
_entity_poly.entity_id
_entity_poly.type
_entity_poly.pdbx_seq_one_letter_code
_entity_poly.pdbx_strand_id
1 'polypeptide(L)'
;MPTIQSKRNLIAKMKLLPVHELIDGKSLLLIDDSIVRGTQLGETTEFLYQSGAKEVHIRPACPPILYGCKYLNFSRSSSEMDLIARRVIEKLEGGPVTDEVLKEYADPESEKYEQMLEEICRQLNFTSLRYNRLDDMIESTGLPAEKLCTYCWNGKE
;
A
#
# COMPACT_ATOMS: atom_id res chain seq x y z
N MET A 1 -18.84 -16.75 8.33
CA MET A 1 -18.79 -15.95 7.08
C MET A 1 -19.65 -16.65 6.03
N PRO A 2 -20.47 -15.97 5.19
CA PRO A 2 -21.32 -16.64 4.20
C PRO A 2 -20.51 -17.55 3.29
N THR A 3 -21.08 -18.66 2.79
CA THR A 3 -20.35 -19.58 1.89
C THR A 3 -20.31 -19.08 0.43
N ILE A 4 -21.28 -18.25 0.04
CA ILE A 4 -21.44 -17.72 -1.32
C ILE A 4 -20.62 -16.44 -1.49
N GLN A 5 -19.76 -16.39 -2.51
CA GLN A 5 -18.85 -15.26 -2.76
C GLN A 5 -19.62 -13.94 -3.01
N SER A 6 -20.73 -13.97 -3.75
CA SER A 6 -21.53 -12.76 -4.01
C SER A 6 -22.10 -12.14 -2.72
N LYS A 7 -22.53 -12.96 -1.75
CA LYS A 7 -23.00 -12.48 -0.45
C LYS A 7 -21.87 -11.90 0.40
N ARG A 8 -20.65 -12.45 0.32
CA ARG A 8 -19.47 -11.85 0.98
C ARG A 8 -19.15 -10.47 0.41
N ASN A 9 -19.16 -10.34 -0.91
CA ASN A 9 -18.90 -9.08 -1.59
C ASN A 9 -19.94 -8.01 -1.21
N LEU A 10 -21.23 -8.40 -1.14
CA LEU A 10 -22.30 -7.49 -0.71
C LEU A 10 -22.09 -7.02 0.74
N ILE A 11 -21.79 -7.92 1.67
CA ILE A 11 -21.53 -7.55 3.07
C ILE A 11 -20.30 -6.64 3.19
N ALA A 12 -19.25 -6.89 2.41
CA ALA A 12 -18.08 -6.02 2.37
C ALA A 12 -18.45 -4.60 1.91
N LYS A 13 -19.27 -4.48 0.85
CA LYS A 13 -19.79 -3.17 0.38
C LYS A 13 -20.64 -2.45 1.43
N MET A 14 -21.39 -3.19 2.25
CA MET A 14 -22.22 -2.60 3.31
C MET A 14 -21.41 -2.03 4.49
N LYS A 15 -20.11 -2.33 4.60
CA LYS A 15 -19.28 -1.81 5.69
C LYS A 15 -18.96 -0.31 5.56
N LEU A 16 -19.01 0.22 4.34
CA LEU A 16 -18.68 1.60 4.04
C LEU A 16 -19.92 2.30 3.49
N LEU A 17 -20.39 3.32 4.23
CA LEU A 17 -21.52 4.15 3.83
C LEU A 17 -20.98 5.52 3.40
N PRO A 18 -21.25 5.96 2.17
CA PRO A 18 -20.74 7.24 1.70
C PRO A 18 -21.59 8.37 2.26
N VAL A 19 -20.94 9.41 2.77
CA VAL A 19 -21.60 10.66 3.13
C VAL A 19 -21.42 11.61 1.96
N HIS A 20 -22.34 11.58 1.00
CA HIS A 20 -22.22 12.29 -0.28
C HIS A 20 -21.90 13.79 -0.13
N GLU A 21 -22.47 14.46 0.88
CA GLU A 21 -22.18 15.87 1.18
C GLU A 21 -20.69 16.15 1.45
N LEU A 22 -19.95 15.17 1.96
CA LEU A 22 -18.52 15.28 2.23
C LEU A 22 -17.64 14.83 1.06
N ILE A 23 -18.22 14.19 0.03
CA ILE A 23 -17.48 13.52 -1.05
C ILE A 23 -17.67 14.23 -2.39
N ASP A 24 -18.90 14.62 -2.73
CA ASP A 24 -19.25 15.10 -4.07
C ASP A 24 -18.40 16.30 -4.52
N GLY A 25 -17.66 16.10 -5.62
CA GLY A 25 -16.79 17.10 -6.23
C GLY A 25 -15.54 17.45 -5.42
N LYS A 26 -15.24 16.73 -4.33
CA LYS A 26 -14.11 17.02 -3.44
C LYS A 26 -12.85 16.23 -3.82
N SER A 27 -11.69 16.82 -3.60
CA SER A 27 -10.40 16.10 -3.58
C SER A 27 -10.19 15.55 -2.17
N LEU A 28 -10.05 14.22 -2.06
CA LEU A 28 -9.99 13.50 -0.79
C LEU A 28 -8.57 13.01 -0.51
N LEU A 29 -8.15 13.11 0.76
CA LEU A 29 -6.96 12.47 1.29
C LEU A 29 -7.37 11.27 2.14
N LEU A 30 -7.07 10.06 1.68
CA LEU A 30 -7.32 8.82 2.41
C LEU A 30 -6.02 8.37 3.07
N ILE A 31 -6.03 8.31 4.40
CA ILE A 31 -4.94 7.78 5.21
C ILE A 31 -5.32 6.36 5.60
N ASP A 32 -4.42 5.41 5.36
CA ASP A 32 -4.58 4.00 5.76
C ASP A 32 -3.32 3.54 6.50
N ASP A 33 -3.39 2.41 7.21
CA ASP A 33 -2.23 1.91 7.96
C ASP A 33 -1.09 1.46 7.03
N SER A 34 -1.43 0.78 5.94
CA SER A 34 -0.48 0.09 5.07
C SER A 34 -1.12 -0.29 3.73
N ILE A 35 -0.28 -0.62 2.74
CA ILE A 35 -0.75 -1.28 1.51
C ILE A 35 -0.02 -2.62 1.38
N VAL A 36 -0.74 -3.72 1.66
CA VAL A 36 -0.21 -5.07 1.49
C VAL A 36 -0.46 -5.55 0.05
N ARG A 37 -1.70 -5.90 -0.29
CA ARG A 37 -2.06 -6.42 -1.63
C ARG A 37 -2.65 -5.37 -2.57
N GLY A 38 -3.11 -4.24 -2.02
CA GLY A 38 -3.79 -3.17 -2.75
C GLY A 38 -5.26 -3.41 -3.09
N THR A 39 -5.79 -4.64 -2.94
CA THR A 39 -7.16 -4.99 -3.39
C THR A 39 -8.25 -4.18 -2.68
N GLN A 40 -8.24 -4.16 -1.35
CA GLN A 40 -9.24 -3.43 -0.55
C GLN A 40 -9.16 -1.91 -0.79
N LEU A 41 -7.94 -1.37 -0.89
CA LEU A 41 -7.74 0.06 -1.07
C LEU A 41 -8.11 0.51 -2.49
N GLY A 42 -7.85 -0.32 -3.50
CA GLY A 42 -8.36 -0.10 -4.87
C GLY A 42 -9.88 -0.12 -4.92
N GLU A 43 -10.54 -1.10 -4.29
CA GLU A 43 -12.01 -1.14 -4.18
C GLU A 43 -12.57 0.09 -3.45
N THR A 44 -11.91 0.53 -2.38
CA THR A 44 -12.30 1.73 -1.62
C THR A 44 -12.15 3.00 -2.46
N THR A 45 -11.06 3.12 -3.22
CA THR A 45 -10.81 4.28 -4.10
C THR A 45 -11.85 4.34 -5.21
N GLU A 46 -12.15 3.21 -5.86
CA GLU A 46 -13.20 3.12 -6.87
C GLU A 46 -14.58 3.48 -6.30
N PHE A 47 -14.88 3.01 -5.09
CA PHE A 47 -16.10 3.35 -4.38
C PHE A 47 -16.21 4.87 -4.08
N LEU A 48 -15.09 5.53 -3.73
CA LEU A 48 -15.07 6.98 -3.51
C LEU A 48 -15.33 7.76 -4.81
N TYR A 49 -14.73 7.37 -5.93
CA TYR A 49 -15.04 8.00 -7.22
C TYR A 49 -16.50 7.78 -7.64
N GLN A 50 -17.02 6.55 -7.49
CA GLN A 50 -18.44 6.25 -7.73
C GLN A 50 -19.38 7.04 -6.82
N SER A 51 -18.88 7.45 -5.64
CA SER A 51 -19.61 8.28 -4.69
C SER A 51 -19.45 9.78 -4.94
N GLY A 52 -18.76 10.20 -6.01
CA GLY A 52 -18.67 11.61 -6.45
C GLY A 52 -17.32 12.29 -6.21
N ALA A 53 -16.31 11.60 -5.70
CA ALA A 53 -14.98 12.19 -5.46
C ALA A 53 -14.36 12.71 -6.77
N LYS A 54 -13.72 13.88 -6.72
CA LYS A 54 -12.97 14.46 -7.84
C LYS A 54 -11.58 13.83 -7.96
N GLU A 55 -10.89 13.72 -6.83
CA GLU A 55 -9.52 13.21 -6.71
C GLU A 55 -9.43 12.37 -5.43
N VAL A 56 -8.64 11.30 -5.45
CA VAL A 56 -8.38 10.43 -4.29
C VAL A 56 -6.88 10.26 -4.12
N HIS A 57 -6.33 10.91 -3.10
CA HIS A 57 -4.91 10.87 -2.74
C HIS A 57 -4.70 9.91 -1.57
N ILE A 58 -3.78 8.96 -1.71
CA ILE A 58 -3.55 7.90 -0.74
C ILE A 58 -2.28 8.17 0.07
N ARG A 59 -2.36 8.03 1.41
CA ARG A 59 -1.24 8.23 2.34
C ARG A 59 -1.14 7.08 3.36
N PRO A 60 -0.43 5.99 3.04
CA PRO A 60 -0.19 4.92 3.99
C PRO A 60 0.73 5.39 5.13
N ALA A 61 0.44 4.98 6.36
CA ALA A 61 1.18 5.38 7.56
C ALA A 61 2.52 4.65 7.75
N CYS A 62 2.84 3.68 6.89
CA CYS A 62 4.13 3.00 6.85
C CYS A 62 4.83 3.17 5.49
N PRO A 63 6.11 2.80 5.36
CA PRO A 63 6.78 2.63 4.06
C PRO A 63 6.20 1.48 3.23
N PRO A 64 6.53 1.37 1.93
CA PRO A 64 6.15 0.21 1.12
C PRO A 64 6.63 -1.10 1.73
N ILE A 65 5.77 -2.12 1.76
CA ILE A 65 6.15 -3.46 2.24
C ILE A 65 6.80 -4.21 1.10
N LEU A 66 8.11 -4.41 1.21
CA LEU A 66 8.95 -5.05 0.19
C LEU A 66 9.32 -6.50 0.55
N TYR A 67 9.26 -6.84 1.83
CA TYR A 67 9.65 -8.15 2.34
C TYR A 67 8.56 -8.75 3.23
N GLY A 68 8.37 -10.06 3.14
CA GLY A 68 7.53 -10.82 4.05
C GLY A 68 8.16 -10.88 5.45
N CYS A 69 7.32 -10.69 6.45
CA CYS A 69 7.75 -10.74 7.84
C CYS A 69 8.27 -12.14 8.21
N LYS A 70 9.47 -12.20 8.79
CA LYS A 70 10.06 -13.44 9.32
C LYS A 70 9.39 -13.92 10.61
N TYR A 71 8.86 -13.00 11.40
CA TYR A 71 8.42 -13.27 12.78
C TYR A 71 6.90 -13.42 12.91
N LEU A 72 6.12 -12.71 12.09
CA LEU A 72 4.68 -12.61 12.20
C LEU A 72 3.98 -13.06 10.92
N ASN A 73 2.80 -13.66 11.07
CA ASN A 73 2.05 -14.22 9.96
C ASN A 73 1.14 -13.20 9.24
N PHE A 74 1.16 -11.92 9.60
CA PHE A 74 0.24 -10.91 9.05
C PHE A 74 0.51 -10.60 7.56
N SER A 75 1.74 -10.81 7.09
CA SER A 75 2.12 -10.69 5.68
C SER A 75 2.34 -12.04 4.99
N ARG A 76 2.01 -13.18 5.64
CA ARG A 76 2.11 -14.51 5.00
C ARG A 76 0.96 -14.70 4.01
N SER A 77 1.03 -13.99 2.90
CA SER A 77 0.73 -14.67 1.65
C SER A 77 1.68 -15.85 1.47
N SER A 78 1.23 -16.85 0.72
CA SER A 78 2.08 -17.96 0.30
C SER A 78 3.27 -17.52 -0.57
N SER A 79 3.32 -16.25 -0.97
CA SER A 79 4.34 -15.69 -1.86
C SER A 79 4.52 -14.18 -1.61
N GLU A 80 5.76 -13.70 -1.62
CA GLU A 80 6.10 -12.27 -1.67
C GLU A 80 5.37 -11.52 -2.80
N MET A 81 4.98 -12.25 -3.85
CA MET A 81 4.24 -11.71 -4.98
C MET A 81 2.78 -11.36 -4.68
N ASP A 82 2.29 -11.59 -3.46
CA ASP A 82 1.01 -10.98 -3.06
C ASP A 82 1.19 -9.50 -2.66
N LEU A 83 2.41 -9.06 -2.34
CA LEU A 83 2.70 -7.67 -2.02
C LEU A 83 2.62 -6.83 -3.30
N ILE A 84 1.81 -5.76 -3.28
CA ILE A 84 1.63 -4.90 -4.46
C ILE A 84 2.97 -4.33 -4.93
N ALA A 85 3.83 -3.89 -4.00
CA ALA A 85 5.13 -3.32 -4.32
C ALA A 85 5.99 -4.35 -5.06
N ARG A 86 6.06 -5.60 -4.59
CA ARG A 86 6.83 -6.68 -5.26
C ARG A 86 6.35 -6.98 -6.67
N ARG A 87 5.03 -7.04 -6.89
CA ARG A 87 4.46 -7.24 -8.23
C ARG A 87 4.81 -6.09 -9.18
N VAL A 88 4.74 -4.86 -8.67
CA VAL A 88 5.05 -3.66 -9.46
C VAL A 88 6.53 -3.62 -9.81
N ILE A 89 7.41 -3.90 -8.85
CA ILE A 89 8.86 -3.95 -9.06
C ILE A 89 9.22 -5.03 -10.10
N GLU A 90 8.69 -6.25 -9.97
CA GLU A 90 8.93 -7.33 -10.95
C GLU A 90 8.49 -6.92 -12.36
N LYS A 91 7.34 -6.24 -12.46
CA LYS A 91 6.83 -5.73 -13.73
C LYS A 91 7.76 -4.66 -14.33
N LEU A 92 8.26 -3.73 -13.52
CA LEU A 92 9.14 -2.65 -13.99
C LEU A 92 10.51 -3.17 -14.41
N GLU A 93 11.06 -4.14 -13.69
CA GLU A 93 12.37 -4.73 -13.98
C GLU A 93 12.32 -5.80 -15.07
N GLY A 94 11.13 -6.35 -15.36
CA GLY A 94 10.93 -7.35 -16.42
C GLY A 94 11.52 -8.74 -16.10
N GLY A 95 11.71 -9.06 -14.82
CA GLY A 95 12.33 -10.32 -14.40
C GLY A 95 12.44 -10.49 -12.88
N PRO A 96 13.14 -11.55 -12.43
CA PRO A 96 13.28 -11.87 -11.01
C PRO A 96 13.89 -10.71 -10.22
N VAL A 97 13.26 -10.37 -9.09
CA VAL A 97 13.67 -9.23 -8.27
C VAL A 97 14.66 -9.67 -7.18
N THR A 98 15.92 -9.22 -7.29
CA THR A 98 16.97 -9.47 -6.29
C THR A 98 16.91 -8.49 -5.11
N ASP A 99 17.66 -8.77 -4.04
CA ASP A 99 17.74 -7.88 -2.87
C ASP A 99 18.45 -6.55 -3.18
N GLU A 100 19.38 -6.52 -4.13
CA GLU A 100 20.03 -5.29 -4.59
C GLU A 100 19.03 -4.36 -5.26
N VAL A 101 18.18 -4.91 -6.13
CA VAL A 101 17.10 -4.17 -6.78
C VAL A 101 16.13 -3.63 -5.73
N LEU A 102 15.73 -4.46 -4.76
CA LEU A 102 14.82 -4.03 -3.69
C LEU A 102 15.35 -2.84 -2.89
N LYS A 103 16.67 -2.76 -2.65
CA LYS A 103 17.26 -1.62 -1.93
C LYS A 103 17.07 -0.30 -2.67
N GLU A 104 17.10 -0.31 -4.00
CA GLU A 104 16.80 0.89 -4.80
C GLU A 104 15.35 1.32 -4.62
N TYR A 105 14.40 0.38 -4.61
CA TYR A 105 12.98 0.65 -4.35
C TYR A 105 12.63 0.87 -2.87
N ALA A 106 13.58 0.70 -1.95
CA ALA A 106 13.42 1.02 -0.53
C ALA A 106 13.88 2.45 -0.21
N ASP A 107 14.63 3.08 -1.11
CA ASP A 107 15.13 4.44 -0.95
C ASP A 107 14.12 5.46 -1.50
N PRO A 108 13.47 6.27 -0.64
CA PRO A 108 12.47 7.24 -1.08
C PRO A 108 13.02 8.37 -1.95
N GLU A 109 14.34 8.53 -2.04
CA GLU A 109 14.99 9.52 -2.91
C GLU A 109 15.35 8.97 -4.30
N SER A 110 15.11 7.67 -4.54
CA SER A 110 15.49 7.05 -5.81
C SER A 110 14.44 7.26 -6.91
N GLU A 111 14.89 7.33 -8.15
CA GLU A 111 13.98 7.39 -9.31
C GLU A 111 13.11 6.12 -9.41
N LYS A 112 13.68 4.96 -9.08
CA LYS A 112 12.96 3.68 -9.08
C LYS A 112 11.81 3.67 -8.07
N TYR A 113 12.01 4.26 -6.89
CA TYR A 113 10.96 4.40 -5.90
C TYR A 113 9.77 5.20 -6.43
N GLU A 114 10.04 6.35 -7.08
CA GLU A 114 8.97 7.17 -7.67
C GLU A 114 8.25 6.42 -8.80
N GLN A 115 8.98 5.74 -9.68
CA GLN A 115 8.38 4.91 -10.75
C GLN A 115 7.47 3.80 -10.19
N MET A 116 7.86 3.17 -9.07
CA MET A 116 7.00 2.21 -8.37
C MET A 116 5.73 2.89 -7.86
N LEU A 117 5.80 4.09 -7.27
CA LEU A 117 4.62 4.79 -6.77
C LEU A 117 3.66 5.17 -7.90
N GLU A 118 4.19 5.67 -9.02
CA GLU A 118 3.41 6.01 -10.22
C GLU A 118 2.69 4.78 -10.77
N GLU A 119 3.37 3.65 -10.87
CA GLU A 119 2.77 2.42 -11.37
C GLU A 119 1.71 1.85 -10.40
N ILE A 120 1.92 1.96 -9.07
CA ILE A 120 0.87 1.62 -8.09
C ILE A 120 -0.34 2.54 -8.25
N CYS A 121 -0.13 3.86 -8.39
CA CYS A 121 -1.22 4.81 -8.62
C CYS A 121 -2.04 4.42 -9.85
N ARG A 122 -1.35 4.12 -10.96
CA ARG A 122 -1.97 3.72 -12.22
C ARG A 122 -2.76 2.41 -12.08
N GLN A 123 -2.23 1.42 -11.36
CA GLN A 123 -2.91 0.12 -11.18
C GLN A 123 -4.14 0.21 -10.28
N LEU A 124 -4.10 1.06 -9.24
CA LEU A 124 -5.16 1.13 -8.23
C LEU A 124 -6.06 2.37 -8.38
N ASN A 125 -5.93 3.10 -9.49
CA ASN A 125 -6.70 4.30 -9.84
C ASN A 125 -6.54 5.46 -8.85
N PHE A 126 -5.37 5.63 -8.24
CA PHE A 126 -5.14 6.73 -7.31
C PHE A 126 -4.81 8.02 -8.07
N THR A 127 -5.21 9.18 -7.53
CA THR A 127 -4.72 10.48 -8.03
C THR A 127 -3.26 10.71 -7.64
N SER A 128 -2.89 10.34 -6.41
CA SER A 128 -1.48 10.34 -5.98
C SER A 128 -1.27 9.37 -4.83
N LEU A 129 -0.06 8.86 -4.67
CA LEU A 129 0.37 8.02 -3.57
C LEU A 129 1.63 8.60 -2.95
N ARG A 130 1.68 8.67 -1.63
CA ARG A 130 2.93 8.89 -0.88
C ARG A 130 2.87 8.05 0.38
N TYR A 131 3.87 7.21 0.56
CA TYR A 131 4.05 6.47 1.80
C TYR A 131 4.72 7.35 2.86
N ASN A 132 4.47 7.03 4.12
CA ASN A 132 5.29 7.54 5.21
C ASN A 132 6.73 7.04 5.07
N ARG A 133 7.72 7.85 5.43
CA ARG A 133 9.12 7.46 5.31
C ARG A 133 9.56 6.60 6.49
N LEU A 134 10.57 5.75 6.26
CA LEU A 134 11.08 4.85 7.30
C LEU A 134 11.85 5.61 8.39
N ASP A 135 12.62 6.62 8.01
CA ASP A 135 13.32 7.52 8.94
C ASP A 135 12.32 8.28 9.82
N ASP A 136 11.31 8.92 9.23
CA ASP A 136 10.23 9.61 9.97
C ASP A 136 9.51 8.67 10.94
N MET A 137 9.21 7.44 10.49
CA MET A 137 8.52 6.44 11.31
C MET A 137 9.40 5.99 12.48
N ILE A 138 10.69 5.70 12.27
CA ILE A 138 11.64 5.36 13.34
C ILE A 138 11.73 6.50 14.35
N GLU A 139 11.91 7.74 13.87
CA GLU A 139 12.00 8.93 14.72
C GLU A 139 10.74 9.08 15.60
N SER A 140 9.56 8.87 15.02
CA SER A 140 8.28 8.99 15.74
C SER A 140 8.11 8.01 16.90
N THR A 141 8.84 6.88 16.90
CA THR A 141 8.78 5.90 18.00
C THR A 141 9.56 6.36 19.24
N GLY A 142 10.50 7.30 19.09
CA GLY A 142 11.45 7.67 20.14
C GLY A 142 12.44 6.56 20.51
N LEU A 143 12.51 5.47 19.75
CA LEU A 143 13.42 4.35 19.96
C LEU A 143 14.60 4.41 18.97
N PRO A 144 15.80 3.99 19.40
CA PRO A 144 16.92 3.80 18.47
C PRO A 144 16.60 2.76 17.39
N ALA A 145 17.09 2.98 16.18
CA ALA A 145 16.83 2.12 15.03
C ALA A 145 17.27 0.66 15.27
N GLU A 146 18.38 0.45 15.99
CA GLU A 146 18.90 -0.88 16.34
C GLU A 146 18.01 -1.67 17.31
N LYS A 147 16.95 -1.05 17.85
CA LYS A 147 15.93 -1.72 18.69
C LYS A 147 14.65 -2.03 17.92
N LEU A 148 14.60 -1.72 16.63
CA LEU A 148 13.42 -1.88 15.79
C LEU A 148 13.74 -2.82 14.64
N CYS A 149 12.93 -3.87 14.49
CA CYS A 149 12.96 -4.68 13.28
C CYS A 149 12.29 -3.89 12.15
N THR A 150 13.06 -3.58 11.10
CA THR A 150 12.57 -2.86 9.90
C THR A 150 12.49 -3.77 8.67
N TYR A 151 12.62 -5.08 8.87
CA TYR A 151 12.83 -6.06 7.81
C TYR A 151 11.79 -5.97 6.69
N CYS A 152 10.51 -5.79 7.03
CA CYS A 152 9.42 -5.70 6.06
C CYS A 152 9.58 -4.57 5.04
N TRP A 153 10.32 -3.51 5.39
CA TRP A 153 10.49 -2.31 4.55
C TRP A 153 11.86 -2.25 3.88
N ASN A 154 12.94 -2.67 4.56
CA ASN A 154 14.31 -2.48 4.06
C ASN A 154 15.21 -3.73 4.18
N GLY A 155 14.68 -4.87 4.60
CA GLY A 155 15.43 -6.12 4.75
C GLY A 155 16.42 -6.16 5.93
N LYS A 156 16.40 -5.18 6.84
CA LYS A 156 17.29 -5.12 8.02
C LYS A 156 16.60 -5.67 9.28
N GLU A 157 17.35 -6.46 10.06
CA GLU A 157 16.97 -6.95 11.39
C GLU A 157 17.52 -6.08 12.51
#